data_AF-A0A5C9B1I2-F1
#
_entry.id   AF-A0A5C9B1I2-F1
#
_cell.length_a   1.000
_cell.length_b   1.000
_cell.length_c   1.000
_cell.angle_alpha   90.00
_cell.angle_beta   90.00
_cell.angle_gamma   90.00
#
_symmetry.space_group_name_H-M   'P 1'
#
loop_
_entity.id
_entity.type
_entity.pdbx_description
1 polymer ?
#
loop_
_entity_poly.entity_id
_entity_poly.type
_entity_poly.pdbx_seq_one_letter_code
_entity_poly.pdbx_strand_id
1 'polypeptide(L)'
;MNEDVPFDEFVRKQLAADLLPDAPPADAAALGFLGLSPSYWKELKLDYNVIKQVVAEEWEERIEAIGGTFLGLTLACARCHDHKFDPITQQDYYGLAGVLASIKIDDQPIIPKPLADRAASARGQIKESQTQLDKLLKEPKPTDNSPDEEKAKAADVAKQIEALRAKIAELQTTPHLNTPVAFGVTEASMLVLPDGPNRTKIEYKPSEPQNVAMQIRGNAANAGTVVSRRFVTVLSSGEPTPFKNGSGRLELANALVTDAAPLVARVIVNRIWAHHFGRGLARSRRTPNYWTISRRGSSSTAGR
;
A
#
# COMPACT_ATOMS: atom_id res chain seq x y z
N MET A 1 -22.11 -10.09 -3.20
CA MET A 1 -20.69 -10.29 -3.57
C MET A 1 -20.66 -11.58 -4.36
N ASN A 2 -20.05 -11.62 -5.55
CA ASN A 2 -20.43 -12.55 -6.62
C ASN A 2 -20.29 -14.05 -6.28
N GLU A 3 -19.61 -14.39 -5.19
CA GLU A 3 -19.40 -15.75 -4.69
C GLU A 3 -19.81 -15.92 -3.21
N ASP A 4 -20.76 -15.10 -2.73
CA ASP A 4 -21.28 -15.15 -1.35
C ASP A 4 -20.22 -15.04 -0.25
N VAL A 5 -19.06 -14.43 -0.53
CA VAL A 5 -18.01 -14.33 0.49
C VAL A 5 -18.53 -13.56 1.73
N PRO A 6 -18.18 -13.98 2.95
CA PRO A 6 -18.56 -13.28 4.17
C PRO A 6 -18.04 -11.83 4.19
N PHE A 7 -18.83 -10.91 4.77
CA PHE A 7 -18.46 -9.50 4.80
C PHE A 7 -17.18 -9.22 5.60
N ASP A 8 -16.96 -9.97 6.68
CA ASP A 8 -15.74 -9.87 7.47
C ASP A 8 -14.52 -10.36 6.68
N GLU A 9 -14.66 -11.43 5.90
CA GLU A 9 -13.62 -11.89 4.98
C GLU A 9 -13.35 -10.86 3.88
N PHE A 10 -14.38 -10.23 3.31
CA PHE A 10 -14.21 -9.13 2.36
C PHE A 10 -13.37 -7.97 2.94
N VAL A 11 -13.67 -7.55 4.18
CA VAL A 11 -12.90 -6.51 4.87
C VAL A 11 -11.45 -6.96 5.09
N ARG A 12 -11.21 -8.21 5.50
CA ARG A 12 -9.85 -8.76 5.65
C ARG A 12 -9.06 -8.70 4.35
N LYS A 13 -9.68 -9.10 3.22
CA LYS A 13 -9.04 -9.08 1.90
C LYS A 13 -8.60 -7.68 1.48
N GLN A 14 -9.35 -6.62 1.79
CA GLN A 14 -8.98 -5.25 1.40
C GLN A 14 -7.63 -4.79 1.98
N LEU A 15 -7.24 -5.31 3.15
CA LEU A 15 -6.04 -4.89 3.85
C LEU A 15 -4.93 -5.94 3.84
N ALA A 16 -5.26 -7.21 3.71
CA ALA A 16 -4.34 -8.30 4.03
C ALA A 16 -4.57 -9.57 3.20
N ALA A 17 -5.11 -9.49 1.98
CA ALA A 17 -5.34 -10.67 1.13
C ALA A 17 -4.09 -11.55 0.94
N ASP A 18 -2.90 -10.95 0.79
CA ASP A 18 -1.61 -11.64 0.67
C ASP A 18 -1.15 -12.34 1.95
N LEU A 19 -1.78 -12.03 3.10
CA LEU A 19 -1.46 -12.59 4.41
C LEU A 19 -2.48 -13.61 4.90
N LEU A 20 -3.58 -13.81 4.16
CA LEU A 20 -4.61 -14.79 4.50
C LEU A 20 -4.14 -16.19 4.10
N PRO A 21 -4.31 -17.20 4.98
CA PRO A 21 -3.99 -18.57 4.63
C PRO A 21 -4.89 -19.04 3.48
N ASP A 22 -4.31 -19.78 2.53
CA ASP A 22 -5.01 -20.38 1.40
C ASP A 22 -5.80 -19.40 0.50
N ALA A 23 -5.47 -18.10 0.55
CA ALA A 23 -6.11 -17.10 -0.28
C ALA A 23 -5.86 -17.37 -1.77
N PRO A 24 -6.92 -17.46 -2.60
CA PRO A 24 -6.77 -17.52 -4.05
C PRO A 24 -5.92 -16.36 -4.57
N PRO A 25 -5.02 -16.57 -5.54
CA PRO A 25 -4.22 -15.48 -6.10
C PRO A 25 -5.04 -14.29 -6.61
N ALA A 26 -6.26 -14.55 -7.11
CA ALA A 26 -7.18 -13.50 -7.56
C ALA A 26 -7.56 -12.49 -6.45
N ASP A 27 -7.52 -12.89 -5.18
CA ASP A 27 -7.82 -12.00 -4.05
C ASP A 27 -6.79 -10.89 -3.88
N ALA A 28 -5.60 -11.02 -4.48
CA ALA A 28 -4.62 -9.93 -4.53
C ALA A 28 -5.19 -8.63 -5.13
N ALA A 29 -6.24 -8.71 -5.96
CA ALA A 29 -6.97 -7.55 -6.47
C ALA A 29 -7.57 -6.68 -5.34
N ALA A 30 -7.94 -7.28 -4.21
CA ALA A 30 -8.48 -6.55 -3.06
C ALA A 30 -7.46 -5.59 -2.43
N LEU A 31 -6.15 -5.88 -2.55
CA LEU A 31 -5.10 -5.00 -2.05
C LEU A 31 -5.01 -3.68 -2.81
N GLY A 32 -5.72 -3.55 -3.93
CA GLY A 32 -5.96 -2.28 -4.61
C GLY A 32 -6.52 -1.19 -3.69
N PHE A 33 -7.24 -1.56 -2.63
CA PHE A 33 -7.70 -0.59 -1.63
C PHE A 33 -6.55 0.22 -0.99
N LEU A 34 -5.39 -0.41 -0.76
CA LEU A 34 -4.18 0.27 -0.26
C LEU A 34 -3.20 0.65 -1.37
N GLY A 35 -3.10 -0.19 -2.41
CA GLY A 35 -2.16 -0.04 -3.52
C GLY A 35 -2.49 1.12 -4.45
N LEU A 36 -3.78 1.48 -4.59
CA LEU A 36 -4.24 2.60 -5.42
C LEU A 36 -4.33 3.93 -4.65
N SER A 37 -4.00 3.95 -3.36
CA SER A 37 -3.92 5.20 -2.60
C SER A 37 -2.81 6.09 -3.19
N PRO A 38 -2.98 7.43 -3.20
CA PRO A 38 -2.00 8.35 -3.75
C PRO A 38 -0.57 8.02 -3.33
N SER A 39 0.30 8.00 -4.33
CA SER A 39 1.75 7.95 -4.16
C SER A 39 2.34 9.19 -4.80
N TYR A 40 3.10 9.95 -4.02
CA TYR A 40 3.72 11.17 -4.49
C TYR A 40 5.11 10.88 -5.04
N TRP A 41 5.52 11.65 -6.05
CA TRP A 41 6.87 11.61 -6.56
C TRP A 41 7.87 12.05 -5.49
N LYS A 42 8.85 11.20 -5.19
CA LYS A 42 9.88 11.44 -4.18
C LYS A 42 11.16 11.86 -4.88
N GLU A 43 11.37 13.16 -5.06
CA GLU A 43 12.59 13.70 -5.67
C GLU A 43 13.78 13.49 -4.73
N LEU A 44 14.57 12.44 -4.98
CA LEU A 44 15.66 12.01 -4.09
C LEU A 44 16.81 13.03 -3.97
N LYS A 45 16.82 14.08 -4.80
CA LYS A 45 17.71 15.25 -4.70
C LYS A 45 17.18 16.37 -3.79
N LEU A 46 16.19 16.07 -2.95
CA LEU A 46 15.71 16.95 -1.90
C LEU A 46 16.18 16.49 -0.51
N ASP A 47 16.11 17.40 0.46
CA ASP A 47 16.40 17.11 1.86
C ASP A 47 15.50 16.00 2.41
N TYR A 48 16.09 15.13 3.23
CA TYR A 48 15.39 13.97 3.76
C TYR A 48 14.16 14.31 4.60
N ASN A 49 14.11 15.48 5.25
CA ASN A 49 12.92 15.90 5.99
C ASN A 49 11.74 16.21 5.05
N VAL A 50 12.01 16.73 3.85
CA VAL A 50 10.97 16.95 2.83
C VAL A 50 10.40 15.60 2.41
N ILE A 51 11.26 14.61 2.15
CA ILE A 51 10.80 13.28 1.75
C ILE A 51 10.08 12.56 2.90
N LYS A 52 10.52 12.72 4.15
CA LYS A 52 9.80 12.21 5.33
C LYS A 52 8.39 12.79 5.43
N GLN A 53 8.23 14.08 5.13
CA GLN A 53 6.93 14.75 5.13
C GLN A 53 6.00 14.19 4.05
N VAL A 54 6.53 13.99 2.83
CA VAL A 54 5.79 13.35 1.72
C VAL A 54 5.34 11.94 2.08
N VAL A 55 6.21 11.12 2.66
CA VAL A 55 5.85 9.76 3.10
C VAL A 55 4.81 9.78 4.22
N ALA A 56 4.86 10.76 5.12
CA ALA A 56 3.86 10.92 6.17
C ALA A 56 2.47 11.29 5.62
N GLU A 57 2.41 12.06 4.53
CA GLU A 57 1.16 12.35 3.81
C GLU A 57 0.60 11.08 3.14
N GLU A 58 1.45 10.20 2.60
CA GLU A 58 1.01 8.91 2.06
C GLU A 58 0.40 7.98 3.13
N TRP A 59 0.89 8.05 4.37
CA TRP A 59 0.28 7.34 5.50
C TRP A 59 -1.09 7.93 5.87
N GLU A 60 -1.20 9.26 5.87
CA GLU A 60 -2.44 9.97 6.15
C GLU A 60 -3.55 9.58 5.18
N GLU A 61 -3.29 9.61 3.87
CA GLU A 61 -4.26 9.26 2.83
C GLU A 61 -4.85 7.86 3.04
N ARG A 62 -3.99 6.90 3.39
CA ARG A 62 -4.39 5.51 3.65
C ARG A 62 -5.13 5.36 4.98
N ILE A 63 -4.71 6.05 6.03
CA ILE A 63 -5.42 6.08 7.32
C ILE A 63 -6.82 6.68 7.16
N GLU A 64 -6.95 7.74 6.37
CA GLU A 64 -8.23 8.37 6.09
C GLU A 64 -9.11 7.47 5.21
N ALA A 65 -8.54 6.79 4.22
CA ALA A 65 -9.28 5.79 3.44
C ALA A 65 -9.82 4.65 4.33
N ILE A 66 -9.00 4.11 5.25
CA ILE A 66 -9.42 3.06 6.20
C ILE A 66 -10.47 3.59 7.17
N GLY A 67 -10.20 4.72 7.83
CA GLY A 67 -11.06 5.34 8.83
C GLY A 67 -12.41 5.76 8.26
N GLY A 68 -12.40 6.44 7.12
CA GLY A 68 -13.59 6.80 6.36
C GLY A 68 -14.34 5.55 5.94
N THR A 69 -13.71 4.62 5.22
CA THR A 69 -14.39 3.45 4.63
C THR A 69 -14.94 2.48 5.66
N PHE A 70 -14.21 2.11 6.69
CA PHE A 70 -14.68 1.07 7.60
C PHE A 70 -15.31 1.63 8.86
N LEU A 71 -14.83 2.76 9.37
CA LEU A 71 -15.25 3.28 10.67
C LEU A 71 -16.18 4.50 10.55
N GLY A 72 -16.21 5.14 9.39
CA GLY A 72 -16.88 6.44 9.21
C GLY A 72 -16.30 7.50 10.15
N LEU A 73 -14.98 7.49 10.37
CA LEU A 73 -14.28 8.42 11.25
C LEU A 73 -13.15 9.12 10.48
N THR A 74 -12.92 10.38 10.81
CA THR A 74 -11.76 11.14 10.33
C THR A 74 -10.58 10.89 11.26
N LEU A 75 -9.77 9.87 10.96
CA LEU A 75 -8.62 9.51 11.79
C LEU A 75 -7.41 10.41 11.53
N ALA A 76 -7.29 10.95 10.31
CA ALA A 76 -6.17 11.81 9.91
C ALA A 76 -6.04 13.10 10.74
N CYS A 77 -7.15 13.64 11.25
CA CYS A 77 -7.12 14.84 12.10
C CYS A 77 -6.29 14.64 13.38
N ALA A 78 -6.13 13.39 13.84
CA ALA A 78 -5.32 13.06 15.01
C ALA A 78 -3.80 13.09 14.73
N ARG A 79 -3.37 13.38 13.49
CA ARG A 79 -1.94 13.48 13.11
C ARG A 79 -1.18 14.56 13.89
N CYS A 80 -1.82 15.71 14.08
CA CYS A 80 -1.17 16.93 14.61
C CYS A 80 -1.52 17.20 16.09
N HIS A 81 -2.67 16.75 16.54
CA HIS A 81 -3.17 16.93 17.90
C HIS A 81 -4.17 15.82 18.22
N ASP A 82 -4.45 15.56 19.50
CA ASP A 82 -5.54 14.64 19.84
C ASP A 82 -6.85 15.13 19.24
N HIS A 83 -7.62 14.22 18.67
CA HIS A 83 -8.80 14.56 17.88
C HIS A 83 -9.76 15.44 18.70
N LYS A 84 -10.29 16.49 18.05
CA LYS A 84 -10.98 17.59 18.75
C LYS A 84 -12.25 17.15 19.49
N PHE A 85 -12.99 16.18 18.95
CA PHE A 85 -14.30 15.78 19.45
C PHE A 85 -14.33 14.31 19.88
N ASP A 86 -13.79 13.44 19.05
CA ASP A 86 -13.64 12.02 19.35
C ASP A 86 -12.44 11.74 20.26
N PRO A 87 -12.53 10.76 21.17
CA PRO A 87 -11.45 10.35 22.07
C PRO A 87 -10.39 9.51 21.32
N ILE A 88 -9.84 10.09 20.26
CA ILE A 88 -8.81 9.49 19.41
C ILE A 88 -7.54 10.30 19.63
N THR A 89 -6.50 9.63 20.14
CA THR A 89 -5.23 10.27 20.49
C THR A 89 -4.29 10.32 19.29
N GLN A 90 -3.27 11.19 19.34
CA GLN A 90 -2.13 11.11 18.41
C GLN A 90 -1.49 9.72 18.42
N GLN A 91 -1.42 9.06 19.59
CA GLN A 91 -0.86 7.71 19.66
C GLN A 91 -1.70 6.69 18.88
N ASP A 92 -3.02 6.85 18.79
CA ASP A 92 -3.85 5.98 17.96
C ASP A 92 -3.52 6.16 16.48
N TYR A 93 -3.37 7.42 16.02
CA TYR A 93 -2.96 7.72 14.65
C TYR A 93 -1.58 7.13 14.33
N TYR A 94 -0.58 7.36 15.17
CA TYR A 94 0.78 6.87 14.90
C TYR A 94 0.92 5.35 15.08
N GLY A 95 0.03 4.71 15.87
CA GLY A 95 -0.11 3.27 15.89
C GLY A 95 -0.52 2.70 14.53
N LEU A 96 -1.49 3.33 13.86
CA LEU A 96 -1.88 2.97 12.50
C LEU A 96 -0.82 3.37 11.45
N ALA A 97 -0.19 4.53 11.62
CA ALA A 97 0.87 4.98 10.72
C ALA A 97 2.06 4.00 10.72
N GLY A 98 2.39 3.37 11.85
CA GLY A 98 3.40 2.31 11.90
C GLY A 98 3.03 1.08 11.06
N VAL A 99 1.74 0.73 10.97
CA VAL A 99 1.27 -0.35 10.10
C VAL A 99 1.56 0.00 8.64
N LEU A 100 1.24 1.22 8.22
CA LEU A 100 1.43 1.66 6.84
C LEU A 100 2.87 2.02 6.50
N ALA A 101 3.68 2.42 7.47
CA ALA A 101 5.12 2.56 7.30
C ALA A 101 5.80 1.21 7.05
N SER A 102 5.11 0.10 7.33
CA SER A 102 5.58 -1.28 7.17
C SER A 102 5.07 -1.94 5.88
N ILE A 103 4.67 -1.14 4.88
CA ILE A 103 4.23 -1.65 3.57
C ILE A 103 5.06 -1.04 2.42
N LYS A 104 5.17 -1.79 1.32
CA LYS A 104 5.67 -1.30 0.03
C LYS A 104 4.60 -1.48 -1.03
N ILE A 105 4.32 -0.44 -1.82
CA ILE A 105 3.48 -0.55 -3.01
C ILE A 105 4.21 -1.46 -4.02
N ASP A 106 3.53 -2.50 -4.46
CA ASP A 106 4.11 -3.49 -5.37
C ASP A 106 3.02 -4.15 -6.22
N ASP A 107 3.40 -4.57 -7.42
CA ASP A 107 2.51 -5.29 -8.32
C ASP A 107 2.31 -6.73 -7.82
N GLN A 108 1.07 -7.07 -7.50
CA GLN A 108 0.71 -8.40 -7.00
C GLN A 108 0.18 -9.28 -8.15
N PRO A 109 0.72 -10.49 -8.33
CA PRO A 109 0.20 -11.41 -9.33
C PRO A 109 -1.18 -11.93 -8.91
N ILE A 110 -2.13 -11.95 -9.86
CA ILE A 110 -3.48 -12.50 -9.68
C ILE A 110 -3.60 -13.97 -10.13
N ILE A 111 -2.45 -14.61 -10.38
CA ILE A 111 -2.31 -15.99 -10.84
C ILE A 111 -1.36 -16.74 -9.91
N PRO A 112 -1.37 -18.10 -9.92
CA PRO A 112 -0.47 -18.89 -9.09
C PRO A 112 0.99 -18.46 -9.22
N LYS A 113 1.68 -18.35 -8.09
CA LYS A 113 3.06 -17.86 -7.99
C LYS A 113 4.05 -18.52 -8.98
N PRO A 114 4.04 -19.85 -9.21
CA PRO A 114 4.94 -20.46 -10.19
C PRO A 114 4.74 -19.95 -11.62
N LEU A 115 3.49 -19.61 -12.00
CA LEU A 115 3.18 -19.05 -13.31
C LEU A 115 3.57 -17.57 -13.37
N ALA A 116 3.29 -16.83 -12.29
CA ALA A 116 3.68 -15.43 -12.15
C ALA A 116 5.20 -15.23 -12.24
N ASP A 117 5.97 -16.07 -11.54
CA ASP A 117 7.44 -16.00 -11.50
C ASP A 117 8.04 -16.27 -12.89
N ARG A 118 7.48 -17.24 -13.63
CA ARG A 118 7.86 -17.52 -15.02
C ARG A 118 7.56 -16.33 -15.94
N ALA A 119 6.35 -15.78 -15.85
CA ALA A 119 5.96 -14.60 -16.64
C ALA A 119 6.80 -13.37 -16.28
N ALA A 120 7.12 -13.16 -15.00
CA ALA A 120 7.99 -12.08 -14.54
C ALA A 120 9.43 -12.25 -15.06
N SER A 121 9.98 -13.46 -15.01
CA SER A 121 11.30 -13.77 -15.58
C SER A 121 11.33 -13.51 -17.09
N ALA A 122 10.32 -13.98 -17.83
CA ALA A 122 10.21 -13.75 -19.27
C ALA A 122 10.11 -12.25 -19.60
N ARG A 123 9.29 -11.48 -18.87
CA ARG A 123 9.22 -10.01 -19.03
C ARG A 123 10.57 -9.34 -18.78
N GLY A 124 11.30 -9.78 -17.75
CA GLY A 124 12.66 -9.28 -17.46
C GLY A 124 13.63 -9.54 -18.61
N GLN A 125 13.65 -10.76 -19.13
CA GLN A 125 14.49 -11.14 -20.27
C GLN A 125 14.12 -10.41 -21.56
N ILE A 126 12.81 -10.23 -21.84
CA ILE A 126 12.34 -9.44 -22.99
C ILE A 126 12.83 -8.00 -22.87
N LYS A 127 12.68 -7.36 -21.70
CA LYS A 127 13.13 -5.98 -21.47
C LYS A 127 14.63 -5.83 -21.68
N GLU A 128 15.42 -6.78 -21.16
CA GLU A 128 16.87 -6.79 -21.35
C GLU A 128 17.25 -6.96 -22.83
N SER A 129 16.66 -7.96 -23.51
CA SER A 129 16.92 -8.20 -24.93
C SER A 129 16.44 -7.05 -25.82
N GLN A 130 15.33 -6.39 -25.48
CA GLN A 130 14.87 -5.19 -26.19
C GLN A 130 15.85 -4.03 -26.01
N THR A 131 16.39 -3.84 -24.79
CA THR A 131 17.41 -2.81 -24.52
C THR A 131 18.68 -3.05 -25.35
N GLN A 132 19.11 -4.31 -25.46
CA GLN A 132 20.25 -4.69 -26.30
C GLN A 132 19.96 -4.47 -27.78
N LEU A 133 18.76 -4.84 -28.25
CA LEU A 133 18.31 -4.63 -29.62
C LEU A 133 18.30 -3.15 -29.99
N ASP A 134 17.72 -2.30 -29.14
CA ASP A 134 17.66 -0.84 -29.35
C ASP A 134 19.06 -0.21 -29.39
N LYS A 135 20.03 -0.78 -28.65
CA LYS A 135 21.42 -0.35 -28.71
C LYS A 135 22.07 -0.72 -30.04
N LEU A 136 21.90 -1.96 -30.51
CA LEU A 136 22.46 -2.44 -31.77
C LEU A 136 21.83 -1.72 -32.99
N LEU A 137 20.54 -1.42 -32.94
CA LEU A 137 19.84 -0.69 -34.01
C LEU A 137 20.30 0.77 -34.17
N LYS A 138 20.95 1.34 -33.15
CA LYS A 138 21.56 2.67 -33.20
C LYS A 138 22.97 2.67 -33.77
N GLU A 139 23.57 1.50 -34.01
CA GLU A 139 24.89 1.43 -34.64
C GLU A 139 24.82 1.92 -36.10
N PRO A 140 25.83 2.68 -36.57
CA PRO A 140 25.86 3.19 -37.94
C PRO A 140 25.89 2.04 -38.94
N LYS A 141 25.09 2.15 -40.01
CA LYS A 141 25.12 1.18 -41.11
C LYS A 141 26.34 1.45 -41.99
N PRO A 142 27.06 0.41 -42.44
CA PRO A 142 28.18 0.59 -43.36
C PRO A 142 27.69 1.15 -44.69
N THR A 143 28.54 1.93 -45.34
CA THR A 143 28.32 2.40 -46.72
C THR A 143 29.00 1.45 -47.71
N ASP A 144 28.70 1.55 -49.00
CA ASP A 144 29.34 0.69 -50.02
C ASP A 144 30.87 0.84 -50.04
N ASN A 145 31.38 2.00 -49.61
CA ASN A 145 32.81 2.33 -49.52
C ASN A 145 33.45 2.03 -48.15
N SER A 146 32.69 1.48 -47.20
CA SER A 146 33.22 1.10 -45.88
C SER A 146 34.27 -0.02 -45.98
N PRO A 147 35.32 -0.03 -45.13
CA PRO A 147 36.31 -1.10 -45.07
C PRO A 147 35.66 -2.47 -44.84
N ASP A 148 36.30 -3.55 -45.33
CA ASP A 148 35.79 -4.92 -45.19
C ASP A 148 35.58 -5.32 -43.71
N GLU A 149 36.42 -4.80 -42.80
CA GLU A 149 36.24 -4.98 -41.35
C GLU A 149 34.93 -4.39 -40.82
N GLU A 150 34.51 -3.24 -41.35
CA GLU A 150 33.26 -2.57 -40.97
C GLU A 150 32.05 -3.31 -41.54
N LYS A 151 32.15 -3.84 -42.77
CA LYS A 151 31.13 -4.71 -43.37
C LYS A 151 31.00 -6.04 -42.61
N ALA A 152 32.11 -6.65 -42.21
CA ALA A 152 32.12 -7.87 -41.40
C ALA A 152 31.48 -7.64 -40.02
N LYS A 153 31.79 -6.51 -39.37
CA LYS A 153 31.17 -6.10 -38.11
C LYS A 153 29.67 -5.89 -38.26
N ALA A 154 29.22 -5.24 -39.32
CA ALA A 154 27.79 -5.05 -39.58
C ALA A 154 27.04 -6.36 -39.83
N ALA A 155 27.67 -7.33 -40.49
CA ALA A 155 27.12 -8.67 -40.66
C ALA A 155 26.98 -9.43 -39.33
N ASP A 156 27.93 -9.26 -38.40
CA ASP A 156 27.82 -9.82 -37.04
C ASP A 156 26.70 -9.16 -36.24
N VAL A 157 26.61 -7.82 -36.27
CA VAL A 157 25.50 -7.06 -35.66
C VAL A 157 24.15 -7.51 -36.20
N ALA A 158 24.03 -7.73 -37.51
CA ALA A 158 22.81 -8.25 -38.12
C ALA A 158 22.43 -9.65 -37.57
N LYS A 159 23.41 -10.55 -37.39
CA LYS A 159 23.17 -11.85 -36.75
C LYS A 159 22.71 -11.71 -35.31
N GLN A 160 23.32 -10.80 -34.53
CA GLN A 160 22.92 -10.54 -33.14
C GLN A 160 21.49 -9.99 -33.06
N ILE A 161 21.11 -9.07 -33.96
CA ILE A 161 19.76 -8.52 -34.06
C ILE A 161 18.74 -9.64 -34.32
N GLU A 162 19.00 -10.51 -35.29
CA GLU A 162 18.09 -11.63 -35.59
C GLU A 162 18.00 -12.63 -34.44
N ALA A 163 19.11 -12.91 -33.75
CA ALA A 163 19.10 -13.76 -32.56
C ALA A 163 18.27 -13.15 -31.41
N LEU A 164 18.40 -11.83 -31.17
CA LEU A 164 17.60 -11.12 -30.16
C LEU A 164 16.12 -11.09 -30.52
N ARG A 165 15.78 -10.86 -31.80
CA ARG A 165 14.39 -10.92 -32.28
C ARG A 165 13.79 -12.30 -32.10
N ALA A 166 14.50 -13.35 -32.47
CA ALA A 166 14.06 -14.73 -32.27
C ALA A 166 13.84 -15.04 -30.78
N LYS A 167 14.78 -14.65 -29.91
CA LYS A 167 14.65 -14.81 -28.46
C LYS A 167 13.45 -14.06 -27.90
N ILE A 168 13.22 -12.81 -28.32
CA ILE A 168 12.04 -12.02 -27.89
C ILE A 168 10.76 -12.71 -28.36
N ALA A 169 10.70 -13.16 -29.61
CA ALA A 169 9.53 -13.85 -30.16
C ALA A 169 9.23 -15.15 -29.41
N GLU A 170 10.26 -15.93 -29.04
CA GLU A 170 10.12 -17.13 -28.21
C GLU A 170 9.57 -16.77 -26.83
N LEU A 171 10.18 -15.81 -26.13
CA LEU A 171 9.73 -15.37 -24.81
C LEU A 171 8.31 -14.79 -24.83
N GLN A 172 7.89 -14.17 -25.93
CA GLN A 172 6.52 -13.67 -26.13
C GLN A 172 5.46 -14.78 -26.09
N THR A 173 5.84 -16.03 -26.35
CA THR A 173 4.93 -17.19 -26.26
C THR A 173 4.74 -17.71 -24.83
N THR A 174 5.45 -17.13 -23.85
CA THR A 174 5.35 -17.56 -22.44
C THR A 174 3.91 -17.46 -21.95
N PRO A 175 3.33 -18.52 -21.36
CA PRO A 175 1.99 -18.47 -20.79
C PRO A 175 1.86 -17.33 -19.76
N HIS A 176 0.72 -16.64 -19.78
CA HIS A 176 0.41 -15.54 -18.85
C HIS A 176 1.34 -14.32 -18.90
N LEU A 177 2.17 -14.18 -19.95
CA LEU A 177 3.10 -13.05 -20.07
C LEU A 177 2.42 -11.67 -19.97
N ASN A 178 1.23 -11.56 -20.56
CA ASN A 178 0.44 -10.33 -20.62
C ASN A 178 -0.73 -10.32 -19.63
N THR A 179 -0.75 -11.25 -18.67
CA THR A 179 -1.79 -11.25 -17.64
C THR A 179 -1.64 -10.02 -16.76
N PRO A 180 -2.73 -9.26 -16.51
CA PRO A 180 -2.65 -8.07 -15.66
C PRO A 180 -2.27 -8.45 -14.23
N VAL A 181 -1.63 -7.51 -13.55
CA VAL A 181 -1.30 -7.60 -12.12
C VAL A 181 -2.20 -6.65 -11.35
N ALA A 182 -2.42 -6.93 -10.07
CA ALA A 182 -3.11 -6.02 -9.18
C ALA A 182 -2.11 -5.03 -8.59
N PHE A 183 -2.41 -3.73 -8.65
CA PHE A 183 -1.66 -2.74 -7.88
C PHE A 183 -1.97 -2.95 -6.40
N GLY A 184 -1.00 -3.43 -5.64
CA GLY A 184 -1.23 -3.81 -4.25
C GLY A 184 -0.11 -3.34 -3.33
N VAL A 185 0.06 -4.06 -2.22
CA VAL A 185 1.11 -3.80 -1.23
C VAL A 185 1.74 -5.10 -0.78
N THR A 186 2.98 -5.02 -0.29
CA THR A 186 3.75 -6.12 0.31
C THR A 186 4.30 -5.72 1.66
N GLU A 187 4.67 -6.72 2.47
CA GLU A 187 5.31 -6.53 3.78
C GLU A 187 6.75 -6.02 3.62
N ALA A 188 6.96 -4.73 3.83
CA ALA A 188 8.29 -4.13 3.86
C ALA A 188 8.27 -2.76 4.54
N SER A 189 9.18 -2.50 5.48
CA SER A 189 9.33 -1.13 5.99
C SER A 189 10.02 -0.24 4.97
N MET A 190 9.48 0.97 4.79
CA MET A 190 10.11 2.04 4.01
C MET A 190 10.88 2.97 4.95
N LEU A 191 12.19 3.01 4.81
CA LEU A 191 13.07 3.91 5.55
C LEU A 191 13.49 5.08 4.66
N VAL A 192 13.30 6.30 5.16
CA VAL A 192 13.78 7.53 4.53
C VAL A 192 15.06 7.97 5.24
N LEU A 193 16.19 7.86 4.54
CA LEU A 193 17.53 8.05 5.10
C LEU A 193 18.24 9.23 4.42
N PRO A 194 19.07 9.99 5.15
CA PRO A 194 19.91 11.01 4.53
C PRO A 194 21.01 10.38 3.65
N ASP A 195 21.30 10.97 2.49
CA ASP A 195 22.34 10.54 1.53
C ASP A 195 23.25 11.71 1.12
N GLY A 196 23.57 12.58 2.09
CA GLY A 196 24.35 13.81 1.91
C GLY A 196 23.50 15.09 1.89
N PRO A 197 24.10 16.26 1.61
CA PRO A 197 23.41 17.54 1.61
C PRO A 197 22.28 17.57 0.57
N ASN A 198 21.06 17.85 0.99
CA ASN A 198 19.86 17.85 0.14
C ASN A 198 19.69 16.56 -0.66
N ARG A 199 20.01 15.41 -0.06
CA ARG A 199 19.88 14.11 -0.73
C ARG A 199 19.26 13.10 0.21
N THR A 200 18.45 12.25 -0.39
CA THR A 200 17.68 11.24 0.31
C THR A 200 17.84 9.90 -0.36
N LYS A 201 17.99 8.86 0.45
CA LYS A 201 17.90 7.46 0.04
C LYS A 201 16.64 6.85 0.64
N ILE A 202 15.91 6.10 -0.18
CA ILE A 202 14.82 5.26 0.30
C ILE A 202 15.32 3.82 0.32
N GLU A 203 15.15 3.17 1.47
CA GLU A 203 15.50 1.77 1.65
C GLU A 203 14.26 0.98 2.07
N TYR A 204 14.02 -0.14 1.40
CA TYR A 204 12.96 -1.06 1.79
C TYR A 204 13.56 -2.25 2.52
N LYS A 205 12.99 -2.62 3.65
CA LYS A 205 13.35 -3.84 4.39
C LYS A 205 12.21 -4.85 4.34
N PRO A 206 12.27 -5.83 3.43
CA PRO A 206 11.22 -6.85 3.29
C PRO A 206 11.02 -7.62 4.58
N SER A 207 9.75 -7.85 4.95
CA SER A 207 9.34 -8.61 6.16
C SER A 207 9.85 -8.06 7.50
N GLU A 208 10.42 -6.85 7.52
CA GLU A 208 10.81 -6.15 8.75
C GLU A 208 9.86 -4.99 9.01
N PRO A 209 8.96 -5.09 9.99
CA PRO A 209 8.00 -4.04 10.26
C PRO A 209 8.59 -2.97 11.20
N GLN A 210 8.17 -1.72 11.06
CA GLN A 210 8.66 -0.60 11.89
C GLN A 210 7.56 0.08 12.72
N ASN A 211 7.94 0.52 13.92
CA ASN A 211 7.14 1.46 14.70
C ASN A 211 7.61 2.87 14.32
N VAL A 212 6.70 3.84 14.28
CA VAL A 212 7.03 5.21 13.91
C VAL A 212 7.06 6.13 15.12
N ALA A 213 7.93 7.13 15.07
CA ALA A 213 7.91 8.23 16.03
C ALA A 213 6.71 9.13 15.78
N MET A 214 6.01 9.51 16.85
CA MET A 214 4.96 10.52 16.79
C MET A 214 5.54 11.83 16.25
N GLN A 215 4.97 12.39 15.18
CA GLN A 215 5.43 13.66 14.63
C GLN A 215 4.74 14.81 15.35
N ILE A 216 5.51 15.62 16.07
CA ILE A 216 4.97 16.69 16.90
C ILE A 216 4.31 17.74 16.00
N ARG A 217 3.00 17.96 16.19
CA ARG A 217 2.17 18.81 15.33
C ARG A 217 2.19 18.39 13.86
N GLY A 218 2.37 17.09 13.60
CA GLY A 218 2.41 16.52 12.25
C GLY A 218 3.68 16.84 11.45
N ASN A 219 4.69 17.46 12.07
CA ASN A 219 5.94 17.80 11.40
C ASN A 219 6.89 16.61 11.41
N ALA A 220 7.11 15.99 10.24
CA ALA A 220 7.96 14.82 10.11
C ALA A 220 9.45 15.04 10.50
N ALA A 221 9.91 16.28 10.56
CA ALA A 221 11.25 16.62 11.06
C ALA A 221 11.32 16.65 12.60
N ASN A 222 10.19 16.83 13.29
CA ASN A 222 10.12 16.90 14.74
C ASN A 222 9.54 15.61 15.33
N ALA A 223 10.42 14.63 15.57
CA ALA A 223 10.04 13.34 16.12
C ALA A 223 9.93 13.37 17.65
N GLY A 224 8.83 12.83 18.16
CA GLY A 224 8.60 12.57 19.58
C GLY A 224 8.82 11.09 19.93
N THR A 225 8.01 10.58 20.85
CA THR A 225 8.09 9.19 21.31
C THR A 225 7.70 8.21 20.21
N VAL A 226 8.43 7.09 20.12
CA VAL A 226 8.05 5.95 19.26
C VAL A 226 6.76 5.32 19.77
N VAL A 227 5.81 5.12 18.86
CA VAL A 227 4.50 4.55 19.16
C VAL A 227 4.45 3.13 18.59
N SER A 228 4.04 2.18 19.42
CA SER A 228 3.85 0.80 18.97
C SER A 228 2.64 0.70 18.05
N ARG A 229 2.78 -0.04 16.95
CA ARG A 229 1.65 -0.41 16.09
C ARG A 229 0.53 -1.04 16.91
N ARG A 230 -0.69 -0.52 16.80
CA ARG A 230 -1.87 -1.02 17.54
C ARG A 230 -3.15 -0.49 16.92
N PHE A 231 -4.28 -1.07 17.31
CA PHE A 231 -5.59 -0.57 16.93
C PHE A 231 -5.99 0.69 17.72
N VAL A 232 -7.04 1.37 17.25
CA VAL A 232 -7.56 2.59 17.88
C VAL A 232 -8.12 2.26 19.26
N THR A 233 -7.62 2.93 20.30
CA THR A 233 -7.90 2.59 21.69
C THR A 233 -9.39 2.61 22.03
N VAL A 234 -10.14 3.65 21.64
CA VAL A 234 -11.58 3.74 21.97
C VAL A 234 -12.42 2.66 21.28
N LEU A 235 -11.93 2.09 20.18
CA LEU A 235 -12.62 1.03 19.44
C LEU A 235 -12.19 -0.36 19.88
N SER A 236 -11.15 -0.48 20.70
CA SER A 236 -10.64 -1.76 21.19
C SER A 236 -11.61 -2.34 22.23
N SER A 237 -11.78 -3.66 22.23
CA SER A 237 -12.67 -4.35 23.18
C SER A 237 -12.14 -4.36 24.62
N GLY A 238 -10.85 -4.09 24.80
CA GLY A 238 -10.16 -3.96 26.09
C GLY A 238 -8.94 -3.02 26.00
N GLU A 239 -7.91 -3.27 26.82
CA GLU A 239 -6.66 -2.50 26.78
C GLU A 239 -5.99 -2.63 25.40
N PRO A 240 -5.53 -1.51 24.81
CA PRO A 240 -4.98 -1.51 23.46
C PRO A 240 -3.63 -2.26 23.42
N THR A 241 -3.63 -3.45 22.84
CA THR A 241 -2.42 -4.29 22.73
C THR A 241 -1.64 -3.96 21.45
N PRO A 242 -0.30 -3.88 21.53
CA PRO A 242 0.54 -3.78 20.34
C PRO A 242 0.38 -4.97 19.39
N PHE A 243 0.35 -4.68 18.08
CA PHE A 243 0.45 -5.66 17.01
C PHE A 243 1.83 -6.29 16.98
N LYS A 244 1.89 -7.60 16.74
CA LYS A 244 3.12 -8.40 16.86
C LYS A 244 3.58 -9.02 15.55
N ASN A 245 2.70 -9.20 14.58
CA ASN A 245 2.96 -10.02 13.40
C ASN A 245 3.07 -9.16 12.14
N GLY A 246 4.24 -9.23 11.49
CA GLY A 246 4.52 -8.43 10.30
C GLY A 246 4.21 -6.94 10.52
N SER A 247 3.70 -6.29 9.49
CA SER A 247 3.23 -4.91 9.48
C SER A 247 2.09 -4.67 10.45
N GLY A 248 1.36 -5.70 10.89
CA GLY A 248 0.11 -5.56 11.63
C GLY A 248 -1.11 -5.31 10.73
N ARG A 249 -0.99 -5.38 9.39
CA ARG A 249 -2.15 -5.24 8.47
C ARG A 249 -3.24 -6.27 8.74
N LEU A 250 -2.88 -7.55 8.91
CA LEU A 250 -3.84 -8.60 9.20
C LEU A 250 -4.48 -8.42 10.59
N GLU A 251 -3.70 -8.00 11.59
CA GLU A 251 -4.21 -7.70 12.94
C GLU A 251 -5.16 -6.50 12.92
N LEU A 252 -4.84 -5.44 12.16
CA LEU A 252 -5.72 -4.31 11.91
C LEU A 252 -7.03 -4.74 11.23
N ALA A 253 -6.93 -5.58 10.19
CA ALA A 253 -8.10 -6.06 9.47
C ALA A 253 -9.01 -6.92 10.36
N ASN A 254 -8.42 -7.75 11.22
CA ASN A 254 -9.16 -8.50 12.23
C ASN A 254 -9.83 -7.57 13.25
N ALA A 255 -9.12 -6.58 13.78
CA ALA A 255 -9.67 -5.64 14.75
C ALA A 255 -10.87 -4.84 14.20
N LEU A 256 -10.89 -4.53 12.90
CA LEU A 256 -12.04 -3.91 12.24
C LEU A 256 -13.30 -4.79 12.34
N VAL A 257 -13.17 -6.11 12.16
CA VAL A 257 -14.29 -7.05 12.10
C VAL A 257 -14.55 -7.79 13.42
N THR A 258 -13.76 -7.55 14.45
CA THR A 258 -13.98 -8.05 15.82
C THR A 258 -14.32 -6.91 16.77
N ASP A 259 -13.35 -6.05 17.06
CA ASP A 259 -13.45 -4.99 18.07
C ASP A 259 -14.38 -3.87 17.60
N ALA A 260 -14.22 -3.44 16.34
CA ALA A 260 -15.04 -2.41 15.72
C ALA A 260 -16.24 -2.96 14.94
N ALA A 261 -16.53 -4.27 15.00
CA ALA A 261 -17.54 -4.92 14.15
C ALA A 261 -18.92 -4.21 14.18
N PRO A 262 -19.46 -3.79 15.34
CA PRO A 262 -20.73 -3.06 15.37
C PRO A 262 -20.68 -1.72 14.65
N LEU A 263 -19.54 -1.02 14.69
CA LEU A 263 -19.36 0.26 14.00
C LEU A 263 -19.22 0.04 12.49
N VAL A 264 -18.40 -0.94 12.06
CA VAL A 264 -18.25 -1.28 10.64
C VAL A 264 -19.59 -1.66 10.01
N ALA A 265 -20.39 -2.49 10.69
CA ALA A 265 -21.72 -2.86 10.25
C ALA A 265 -22.66 -1.63 10.13
N ARG A 266 -22.67 -0.73 11.13
CA ARG A 266 -23.47 0.50 11.08
C ARG A 266 -23.09 1.39 9.90
N VAL A 267 -21.79 1.52 9.63
CA VAL A 267 -21.25 2.33 8.56
C VAL A 267 -21.71 1.82 7.19
N ILE A 268 -21.55 0.53 6.91
CA ILE A 268 -21.97 -0.03 5.61
C ILE A 268 -23.48 0.01 5.45
N VAL A 269 -24.27 -0.32 6.49
CA VAL A 269 -25.74 -0.23 6.46
C VAL A 269 -26.18 1.20 6.16
N ASN A 270 -25.59 2.19 6.82
CA ASN A 270 -25.93 3.59 6.59
C ASN A 270 -25.63 4.03 5.15
N ARG A 271 -24.54 3.53 4.54
CA ARG A 271 -24.20 3.83 3.14
C ARG A 271 -25.13 3.16 2.14
N ILE A 272 -25.44 1.88 2.33
CA ILE A 272 -26.40 1.16 1.48
C ILE A 272 -27.75 1.86 1.55
N TRP A 273 -28.19 2.23 2.75
CA TRP A 273 -29.42 2.97 2.95
C TRP A 273 -29.39 4.34 2.24
N ALA A 274 -28.30 5.09 2.39
CA ALA A 274 -28.14 6.38 1.72
C ALA A 274 -28.16 6.25 0.19
N HIS A 275 -27.54 5.20 -0.35
CA HIS A 275 -27.55 4.92 -1.78
C HIS A 275 -28.96 4.62 -2.31
N HIS A 276 -29.75 3.85 -1.56
CA HIS A 276 -31.10 3.46 -1.99
C HIS A 276 -32.15 4.56 -1.77
N PHE A 277 -32.09 5.28 -0.64
CA PHE A 277 -33.13 6.23 -0.22
C PHE A 277 -32.72 7.70 -0.34
N GLY A 278 -31.54 7.99 -0.89
CA GLY A 278 -31.01 9.34 -1.08
C GLY A 278 -30.57 10.07 0.20
N ARG A 279 -30.71 9.43 1.38
CA ARG A 279 -30.31 9.99 2.68
C ARG A 279 -29.96 8.87 3.65
N GLY A 280 -28.90 9.02 4.44
CA GLY A 280 -28.51 8.05 5.48
C GLY A 280 -29.48 8.02 6.67
N LEU A 281 -29.51 6.88 7.38
CA LEU A 281 -30.24 6.69 8.65
C LEU A 281 -29.70 7.62 9.73
N ALA A 282 -28.37 7.72 9.82
CA ALA A 282 -27.73 8.69 10.67
C ALA A 282 -27.26 9.89 9.88
N ARG A 283 -27.57 11.06 10.44
CA ARG A 283 -27.09 12.34 9.95
C ARG A 283 -25.88 12.72 10.78
N SER A 284 -24.69 12.71 10.19
CA SER A 284 -23.59 13.50 10.77
C SER A 284 -23.86 14.98 10.48
N ARG A 285 -23.56 15.83 11.47
CA ARG A 285 -23.71 17.28 11.35
C ARG A 285 -22.60 17.95 10.53
N ARG A 286 -21.53 17.24 10.15
CA ARG A 286 -20.33 17.87 9.56
C ARG A 286 -19.97 17.38 8.16
N THR A 287 -20.39 16.18 7.79
CA THR A 287 -20.18 15.58 6.46
C THR A 287 -21.14 14.40 6.29
N PRO A 288 -21.80 14.20 5.13
CA PRO A 288 -22.51 12.96 4.88
C PRO A 288 -21.52 11.80 5.12
N ASN A 289 -21.89 10.83 5.97
CA ASN A 289 -21.19 9.55 6.21
C ASN A 289 -20.12 9.45 7.34
N TYR A 290 -19.93 10.48 8.18
CA TYR A 290 -19.02 10.38 9.35
C TYR A 290 -19.78 10.27 10.69
N TRP A 291 -19.13 9.78 11.75
CA TRP A 291 -19.70 9.59 13.08
C TRP A 291 -18.87 10.29 14.16
N THR A 292 -19.48 10.56 15.30
CA THR A 292 -18.79 11.01 16.52
C THR A 292 -18.96 9.94 17.60
N ILE A 293 -17.87 9.48 18.19
CA ILE A 293 -17.82 8.49 19.26
C ILE A 293 -17.80 9.23 20.60
N SER A 294 -18.83 9.02 21.42
CA SER A 294 -18.79 9.38 22.84
C SER A 294 -18.20 8.23 23.66
N ARG A 295 -17.43 8.56 24.71
CA ARG A 295 -16.95 7.54 25.66
C ARG A 295 -18.17 6.82 26.28
N ARG A 296 -18.15 5.48 26.33
CA ARG A 296 -19.11 4.73 27.15
C ARG A 296 -18.90 5.18 28.59
N GLY A 297 -19.95 5.73 29.21
CA GLY A 297 -19.91 6.15 30.61
C GLY A 297 -19.58 4.95 31.49
N SER A 298 -18.54 5.08 32.32
CA SER A 298 -18.37 4.20 33.47
C SER A 298 -19.60 4.38 34.35
N SER A 299 -20.44 3.36 34.44
CA SER A 299 -21.49 3.30 35.45
C SER A 299 -20.84 3.18 36.82
N SER A 300 -20.50 4.30 37.46
CA SER A 300 -20.21 4.32 38.90
C SER A 300 -21.54 4.33 39.64
N THR A 301 -22.01 3.16 40.03
CA THR A 301 -22.97 3.03 41.12
C THR A 301 -22.22 3.28 42.43
N ALA A 302 -22.27 4.52 42.91
CA ALA A 302 -22.09 4.86 44.31
C ALA A 302 -23.36 5.64 44.69
N GLY A 303 -24.25 5.19 45.57
CA GLY A 303 -24.03 4.30 46.70
C GLY A 303 -23.75 5.09 47.97
N ARG A 304 -24.52 6.15 48.25
CA ARG A 304 -25.16 6.52 49.53
C ARG A 304 -25.80 7.89 49.43
#